data_AF-F3GK50-F1
#
_entry.id   AF-F3GK50-F1
#
_cell.length_a   1.000
_cell.length_b   1.000
_cell.length_c   1.000
_cell.angle_alpha   90.00
_cell.angle_beta   90.00
_cell.angle_gamma   90.00
#
_symmetry.space_group_name_H-M   'P 1'
#
loop_
_entity.id
_entity.type
_entity.pdbx_description
1 polymer ?
#
loop_
_entity_poly.entity_id
_entity_poly.type
_entity_poly.pdbx_seq_one_letter_code
_entity_poly.pdbx_strand_id
1 'polypeptide(L)'
;LNHAPEVAADMLVILNDNDMSISRNVGGLSNYLAKILSSRTYSSMREGSKKVLSRLPGAWEIARRTEEYAKGMLVPGTLFEELGWNYIGPIDGHDLPTLIATLRNMRDLKGPQFLHVVTKKGKGFAPAEVDPIGYHAITKLEPLNAPAAQKKISAPKYSGVFGQWICDMADADARLVGITPAMKEGSDLVAFSERFPERYFDVAIAEQHAVTLAAGMAFE
;
A
#
# COMPACT_ATOMS: atom_id res chain seq x y z
N LEU A 1 -12.06 10.72 -7.54
CA LEU A 1 -12.13 9.47 -8.32
C LEU A 1 -13.51 9.24 -8.93
N ASN A 2 -14.60 9.29 -8.14
CA ASN A 2 -15.96 9.06 -8.67
C ASN A 2 -16.45 10.10 -9.70
N HIS A 3 -16.18 11.38 -9.47
CA HIS A 3 -16.73 12.48 -10.29
C HIS A 3 -15.99 12.72 -11.61
N ALA A 4 -14.68 12.44 -11.70
CA ALA A 4 -13.90 12.79 -12.88
C ALA A 4 -14.35 12.06 -14.17
N PRO A 5 -14.74 10.78 -14.11
CA PRO A 5 -15.36 10.09 -15.25
C PRO A 5 -16.72 10.65 -15.66
N GLU A 6 -17.54 11.08 -14.71
CA GLU A 6 -18.86 11.68 -14.98
C GLU A 6 -18.75 12.95 -15.84
N VAL A 7 -17.76 13.80 -15.56
CA VAL A 7 -17.50 15.04 -16.33
C VAL A 7 -16.52 14.86 -17.48
N ALA A 8 -16.12 13.62 -17.79
CA ALA A 8 -15.14 13.29 -18.81
C ALA A 8 -13.85 14.14 -18.73
N ALA A 9 -13.33 14.34 -17.52
CA ALA A 9 -12.18 15.22 -17.30
C ALA A 9 -10.92 14.70 -18.03
N ASP A 10 -10.29 15.54 -18.84
CA ASP A 10 -8.95 15.32 -19.40
C ASP A 10 -7.91 15.39 -18.27
N MET A 11 -7.74 14.31 -17.50
CA MET A 11 -6.78 14.24 -16.41
C MET A 11 -6.06 12.89 -16.34
N LEU A 12 -4.82 12.93 -15.87
CA LEU A 12 -4.04 11.75 -15.51
C LEU A 12 -3.85 11.69 -14.00
N VAL A 13 -4.33 10.61 -13.38
CA VAL A 13 -4.00 10.23 -12.00
C VAL A 13 -2.92 9.16 -12.03
N ILE A 14 -1.81 9.39 -11.32
CA ILE A 14 -0.75 8.40 -11.14
C ILE A 14 -0.83 7.86 -9.71
N LEU A 15 -1.19 6.58 -9.58
CA LEU A 15 -1.10 5.85 -8.33
C LEU A 15 0.34 5.35 -8.16
N ASN A 16 1.08 5.95 -7.24
CA ASN A 16 2.36 5.43 -6.77
C ASN A 16 2.11 4.43 -5.63
N ASP A 17 2.01 3.15 -5.99
CA ASP A 17 1.83 2.05 -5.04
C ASP A 17 3.19 1.53 -4.58
N ASN A 18 3.45 1.60 -3.28
CA ASN A 18 4.69 1.10 -2.67
C ASN A 18 4.40 0.20 -1.44
N ASP A 19 3.18 -0.33 -1.34
CA ASP A 19 2.67 -1.14 -0.22
C ASP A 19 2.65 -0.43 1.15
N MET A 20 2.98 0.86 1.22
CA MET A 20 3.20 1.60 2.48
C MET A 20 2.43 2.92 2.54
N SER A 21 1.98 3.27 3.76
CA SER A 21 1.65 4.62 4.20
C SER A 21 2.81 5.12 5.08
N ILE A 22 2.54 5.69 6.25
CA ILE A 22 3.54 5.79 7.34
C ILE A 22 3.81 4.36 7.86
N SER A 23 2.78 3.70 8.37
CA SER A 23 2.74 2.26 8.63
C SER A 23 2.39 1.49 7.35
N ARG A 24 2.29 0.15 7.42
CA ARG A 24 1.80 -0.65 6.27
C ARG A 24 0.38 -0.22 5.87
N ASN A 25 0.08 -0.22 4.57
CA ASN A 25 -1.27 0.08 4.09
C ASN A 25 -2.29 -0.92 4.63
N VAL A 26 -3.48 -0.43 5.01
CA VAL A 26 -4.62 -1.24 5.47
C VAL A 26 -5.88 -0.88 4.70
N GLY A 27 -6.82 -1.82 4.61
CA GLY A 27 -8.14 -1.61 3.99
C GLY A 27 -8.38 -2.42 2.70
N GLY A 28 -9.64 -2.42 2.27
CA GLY A 28 -10.09 -3.24 1.13
C GLY A 28 -9.44 -2.86 -0.20
N LEU A 29 -9.16 -1.57 -0.43
CA LEU A 29 -8.50 -1.11 -1.65
C LEU A 29 -7.04 -1.59 -1.73
N SER A 30 -6.30 -1.56 -0.62
CA SER A 30 -4.93 -2.08 -0.57
C SER A 30 -4.89 -3.58 -0.83
N ASN A 31 -5.83 -4.35 -0.25
CA ASN A 31 -5.96 -5.78 -0.54
C ASN A 31 -6.30 -6.05 -2.03
N TYR A 32 -7.13 -5.18 -2.63
CA TYR A 32 -7.48 -5.27 -4.03
C TYR A 32 -6.27 -4.99 -4.95
N LEU A 33 -5.51 -3.93 -4.68
CA LEU A 33 -4.28 -3.60 -5.42
C LEU A 33 -3.23 -4.73 -5.29
N ALA A 34 -3.04 -5.27 -4.09
CA ALA A 34 -2.18 -6.44 -3.86
C ALA A 34 -2.60 -7.67 -4.68
N LYS A 35 -3.92 -7.91 -4.82
CA LYS A 35 -4.44 -8.98 -5.70
C LYS A 35 -4.09 -8.71 -7.16
N ILE A 36 -4.25 -7.48 -7.66
CA ILE A 36 -3.84 -7.10 -9.02
C ILE A 36 -2.37 -7.43 -9.24
N LEU A 37 -1.49 -7.03 -8.31
CA LEU A 37 -0.04 -7.30 -8.39
C LEU A 37 0.26 -8.79 -8.42
N SER A 38 -0.36 -9.57 -7.53
CA SER A 38 -0.17 -11.03 -7.46
C SER A 38 -0.66 -11.78 -8.71
N SER A 39 -1.73 -11.30 -9.35
CA SER A 39 -2.31 -11.91 -10.54
C SER A 39 -1.40 -11.79 -11.76
N ARG A 40 -0.68 -10.66 -11.89
CA ARG A 40 0.31 -10.45 -12.96
C ARG A 40 1.61 -11.22 -12.71
N THR A 41 2.11 -11.25 -11.47
CA THR A 41 3.31 -12.06 -11.15
C THR A 41 3.04 -13.55 -11.34
N TYR A 42 1.85 -14.04 -10.99
CA TYR A 42 1.44 -15.41 -11.32
C TYR A 42 1.43 -15.68 -12.82
N SER A 43 0.91 -14.74 -13.61
CA SER A 43 0.88 -14.82 -15.08
C SER A 43 2.29 -14.83 -15.71
N SER A 44 3.19 -13.97 -15.24
CA SER A 44 4.57 -13.89 -15.77
C SER A 44 5.44 -15.07 -15.36
N MET A 45 5.29 -15.58 -14.13
CA MET A 45 5.93 -16.85 -13.71
C MET A 45 5.45 -18.02 -14.56
N ARG A 46 4.14 -18.09 -14.84
CA ARG A 46 3.55 -19.14 -15.67
C ARG A 46 4.07 -19.11 -17.11
N GLU A 47 4.24 -17.94 -17.72
CA GLU A 47 4.86 -17.81 -19.04
C GLU A 47 6.33 -18.28 -19.03
N GLY A 48 7.08 -17.95 -17.98
CA GLY A 48 8.43 -18.46 -17.75
C GLY A 48 8.45 -20.00 -17.67
N SER A 49 7.52 -20.60 -16.93
CA SER A 49 7.37 -22.05 -16.83
C SER A 49 6.95 -22.70 -18.15
N LYS A 50 6.08 -22.07 -18.95
CA LYS A 50 5.70 -22.58 -20.29
C LYS A 50 6.91 -22.70 -21.22
N LYS A 51 7.82 -21.72 -21.22
CA LYS A 51 9.06 -21.76 -22.04
C LYS A 51 10.03 -22.86 -21.63
N VAL A 52 10.02 -23.25 -20.35
CA VAL A 52 10.85 -24.34 -19.82
C VAL A 52 10.18 -25.71 -20.09
N LEU A 53 8.87 -25.82 -19.82
CA LEU A 53 8.08 -27.03 -20.02
C LEU A 53 7.88 -27.39 -21.49
N SER A 54 7.93 -26.43 -22.42
CA SER A 54 7.86 -26.68 -23.87
C SER A 54 9.05 -27.47 -24.41
N ARG A 55 10.10 -27.70 -23.61
CA ARG A 55 11.25 -28.54 -23.97
C ARG A 55 11.10 -30.01 -23.56
N LEU A 56 10.03 -30.37 -22.86
CA LEU A 56 9.75 -31.74 -22.43
C LEU A 56 8.60 -32.35 -23.26
N PRO A 57 8.80 -33.49 -23.95
CA PRO A 57 7.73 -34.16 -24.69
C PRO A 57 6.65 -34.67 -23.72
N GLY A 58 5.40 -34.26 -23.93
CA GLY A 58 4.23 -34.65 -23.11
C GLY A 58 3.67 -33.56 -22.17
N ALA A 59 4.41 -32.48 -21.90
CA ALA A 59 3.93 -31.38 -21.04
C ALA A 59 2.93 -30.44 -21.73
N TRP A 60 2.87 -30.48 -23.07
CA TRP A 60 2.05 -29.59 -23.89
C TRP A 60 0.53 -29.81 -23.70
N GLU A 61 0.08 -31.06 -23.51
CA GLU A 61 -1.34 -31.35 -23.28
C GLU A 61 -1.82 -30.92 -21.89
N ILE A 62 -0.96 -31.09 -20.86
CA ILE A 62 -1.24 -30.63 -19.49
C ILE A 62 -1.29 -29.09 -19.47
N ALA A 63 -0.35 -28.42 -20.13
CA ALA A 63 -0.35 -26.97 -20.27
C ALA A 63 -1.60 -26.44 -20.97
N ARG A 64 -2.07 -27.13 -22.02
CA ARG A 64 -3.29 -26.78 -22.79
C ARG A 64 -4.56 -26.90 -21.97
N ARG A 65 -4.74 -27.99 -21.19
CA ARG A 65 -5.90 -28.17 -20.30
C ARG A 65 -5.94 -27.13 -19.17
N THR A 66 -4.80 -26.79 -18.58
CA THR A 66 -4.72 -25.73 -17.56
C THR A 66 -4.89 -24.32 -18.16
N GLU A 67 -4.57 -24.14 -19.44
CA GLU A 67 -4.80 -22.89 -20.17
C GLU A 67 -6.29 -22.68 -20.48
N GLU A 68 -7.02 -23.73 -20.86
CA GLU A 68 -8.47 -23.68 -21.10
C GLU A 68 -9.25 -23.34 -19.80
N TYR A 69 -8.82 -23.83 -18.63
CA TYR A 69 -9.43 -23.44 -17.34
C TYR A 69 -9.14 -21.99 -16.93
N ALA A 70 -8.03 -21.41 -17.36
CA ALA A 70 -7.66 -20.03 -17.05
C ALA A 70 -8.27 -19.00 -18.01
N LYS A 71 -8.63 -19.42 -19.24
CA LYS A 71 -9.33 -18.58 -20.23
C LYS A 71 -10.73 -18.15 -19.78
N GLY A 72 -11.28 -18.76 -18.73
CA GLY A 72 -12.49 -18.29 -18.04
C GLY A 72 -12.30 -17.07 -17.15
N MET A 73 -11.06 -16.64 -16.88
CA MET A 73 -10.74 -15.37 -16.20
C MET A 73 -10.44 -14.29 -17.24
N LEU A 74 -11.43 -13.97 -18.10
CA LEU A 74 -11.53 -12.62 -18.63
C LEU A 74 -11.67 -11.71 -17.42
N VAL A 75 -10.59 -11.02 -17.04
CA VAL A 75 -10.56 -10.14 -15.86
C VAL A 75 -11.71 -9.14 -16.03
N PRO A 76 -12.79 -9.22 -15.24
CA PRO A 76 -13.79 -8.16 -15.21
C PRO A 76 -13.04 -6.87 -14.85
N GLY A 77 -13.44 -5.76 -15.49
CA GLY A 77 -12.71 -4.49 -15.42
C GLY A 77 -12.23 -4.18 -14.00
N THR A 78 -11.03 -3.63 -13.89
CA THR A 78 -10.52 -3.20 -12.59
C THR A 78 -11.52 -2.25 -11.94
N LEU A 79 -11.51 -2.11 -10.60
CA LEU A 79 -12.39 -1.19 -9.87
C LEU A 79 -12.41 0.21 -10.52
N PHE A 80 -11.27 0.66 -11.03
CA PHE A 80 -11.14 1.95 -11.68
C PHE A 80 -11.83 1.98 -13.06
N GLU A 81 -11.74 0.89 -13.83
CA GLU A 81 -12.48 0.76 -15.10
C GLU A 81 -13.99 0.71 -14.87
N GLU A 82 -14.45 0.03 -13.82
CA GLU A 82 -15.87 0.05 -13.42
C GLU A 82 -16.34 1.45 -13.00
N LEU A 83 -15.44 2.26 -12.43
CA LEU A 83 -15.70 3.68 -12.14
C LEU A 83 -15.59 4.59 -13.38
N GLY A 84 -15.25 4.06 -14.56
CA GLY A 84 -15.16 4.82 -15.81
C GLY A 84 -13.78 5.42 -16.10
N TRP A 85 -12.73 4.97 -15.43
CA TRP A 85 -11.35 5.37 -15.74
C TRP A 85 -10.74 4.50 -16.82
N ASN A 86 -9.91 5.08 -17.69
CA ASN A 86 -8.98 4.30 -18.50
C ASN A 86 -7.78 3.89 -17.64
N TYR A 87 -7.77 2.64 -17.19
CA TYR A 87 -6.75 2.12 -16.28
C TYR A 87 -5.56 1.48 -17.04
N ILE A 88 -4.35 1.93 -16.72
CA ILE A 88 -3.10 1.44 -17.29
C ILE A 88 -2.16 1.02 -16.15
N GLY A 89 -1.61 -0.19 -16.23
CA GLY A 89 -0.66 -0.73 -15.25
C GLY A 89 -1.16 -2.00 -14.56
N PRO A 90 -0.53 -2.45 -13.45
CA PRO A 90 0.66 -1.84 -12.84
C PRO A 90 1.92 -1.95 -13.73
N ILE A 91 2.78 -0.93 -13.70
CA ILE A 91 4.13 -0.93 -14.31
C ILE A 91 5.20 -0.69 -13.26
N ASP A 92 6.44 -1.12 -13.53
CA ASP A 92 7.59 -0.86 -12.65
C ASP A 92 7.94 0.63 -12.66
N GLY A 93 7.86 1.27 -11.49
CA GLY A 93 8.19 2.67 -11.29
C GLY A 93 9.68 2.98 -11.21
N HIS A 94 10.53 1.95 -11.22
CA HIS A 94 11.99 2.10 -11.28
C HIS A 94 12.55 1.87 -12.68
N ASP A 95 11.72 1.47 -13.65
CA ASP A 95 12.08 1.42 -15.07
C ASP A 95 11.74 2.75 -15.75
N LEU A 96 12.68 3.69 -15.69
CA LEU A 96 12.51 5.04 -16.23
C LEU A 96 12.23 5.06 -17.74
N PRO A 97 12.93 4.29 -18.61
CA PRO A 97 12.55 4.17 -20.01
C PRO A 97 11.09 3.77 -20.25
N THR A 98 10.60 2.75 -19.55
CA THR A 98 9.21 2.29 -19.65
C THR A 98 8.22 3.34 -19.16
N LEU A 99 8.51 3.99 -18.03
CA LEU A 99 7.70 5.09 -17.51
C LEU A 99 7.59 6.25 -18.49
N ILE A 100 8.71 6.70 -19.05
CA ILE A 100 8.74 7.83 -20.01
C ILE A 100 7.94 7.48 -21.26
N ALA A 101 8.12 6.27 -21.81
CA ALA A 101 7.37 5.84 -22.99
C ALA A 101 5.86 5.80 -22.70
N THR A 102 5.47 5.25 -21.54
CA THR A 102 4.07 5.17 -21.12
C THR A 102 3.46 6.56 -20.95
N LEU A 103 4.12 7.46 -20.22
CA LEU A 103 3.64 8.82 -20.02
C LEU A 103 3.54 9.62 -21.33
N ARG A 104 4.47 9.42 -22.26
CA ARG A 104 4.40 10.05 -23.60
C ARG A 104 3.19 9.57 -24.38
N ASN A 105 2.90 8.27 -24.37
CA ASN A 105 1.73 7.72 -25.05
C ASN A 105 0.42 8.22 -24.42
N MET A 106 0.40 8.39 -23.10
CA MET A 106 -0.78 8.84 -22.36
C MET A 106 -1.06 10.34 -22.50
N ARG A 107 -0.03 11.16 -22.77
CA ARG A 107 -0.15 12.63 -22.85
C ARG A 107 -1.23 13.10 -23.82
N ASP A 108 -1.38 12.40 -24.94
CA ASP A 108 -2.27 12.81 -26.02
C ASP A 108 -3.65 12.12 -25.94
N LEU A 109 -3.89 11.31 -24.88
CA LEU A 109 -5.18 10.67 -24.61
C LEU A 109 -6.19 11.66 -24.02
N LYS A 110 -7.47 11.43 -24.30
CA LYS A 110 -8.61 12.22 -23.82
C LYS A 110 -9.39 11.46 -22.75
N GLY A 111 -10.05 12.21 -21.87
CA GLY A 111 -10.82 11.70 -20.75
C GLY A 111 -9.95 11.21 -19.58
N PRO A 112 -10.58 10.61 -18.57
CA PRO A 112 -9.95 10.25 -17.30
C PRO A 112 -8.97 9.07 -17.46
N GLN A 113 -7.68 9.33 -17.21
CA GLN A 113 -6.60 8.35 -17.28
C GLN A 113 -6.11 7.99 -15.87
N PHE A 114 -5.87 6.71 -15.63
CA PHE A 114 -5.35 6.21 -14.36
C PHE A 114 -4.13 5.31 -14.58
N LEU A 115 -2.94 5.76 -14.20
CA LEU A 115 -1.70 5.01 -14.30
C LEU A 115 -1.30 4.44 -12.94
N HIS A 116 -1.23 3.12 -12.83
CA HIS A 116 -0.72 2.43 -11.65
C HIS A 116 0.78 2.13 -11.80
N VAL A 117 1.59 2.73 -10.93
CA VAL A 117 3.04 2.58 -10.88
C VAL A 117 3.44 1.94 -9.55
N VAL A 118 4.26 0.89 -9.62
CA VAL A 118 4.75 0.17 -8.44
C VAL A 118 6.15 0.66 -8.10
N THR A 119 6.36 1.18 -6.89
CA THR A 119 7.68 1.61 -6.42
C THR A 119 8.08 0.92 -5.12
N LYS A 120 9.26 1.28 -4.61
CA LYS A 120 9.80 0.81 -3.35
C LYS A 120 10.15 2.03 -2.52
N LYS A 121 9.51 2.20 -1.36
CA LYS A 121 9.80 3.31 -0.46
C LYS A 121 11.27 3.24 -0.03
N GLY A 122 11.98 4.37 -0.12
CA GLY A 122 13.41 4.45 0.19
C GLY A 122 14.36 3.90 -0.88
N LYS A 123 13.88 3.52 -2.08
CA LYS A 123 14.74 2.98 -3.16
C LYS A 123 16.00 3.84 -3.39
N GLY A 124 17.15 3.19 -3.40
CA GLY A 124 18.45 3.84 -3.62
C GLY A 124 19.16 4.29 -2.34
N PHE A 125 18.51 4.15 -1.18
CA PHE A 125 19.12 4.39 0.12
C PHE A 125 18.88 3.19 1.06
N ALA A 126 19.86 2.28 1.12
CA ALA A 126 19.74 1.00 1.80
C ALA A 126 19.16 1.08 3.24
N PRO A 127 19.53 2.07 4.08
CA PRO A 127 18.93 2.21 5.41
C PRO A 127 17.41 2.47 5.38
N ALA A 128 16.92 3.28 4.44
CA ALA A 128 15.49 3.58 4.29
C ALA A 128 14.71 2.48 3.56
N GLU A 129 15.38 1.63 2.77
CA GLU A 129 14.74 0.43 2.20
C GLU A 129 14.51 -0.65 3.26
N VAL A 130 15.38 -0.73 4.28
CA VAL A 130 15.28 -1.69 5.39
C VAL A 130 14.32 -1.19 6.47
N ASP A 131 14.35 0.10 6.81
CA ASP A 131 13.46 0.72 7.79
C ASP A 131 12.71 1.94 7.20
N PRO A 132 11.72 1.71 6.32
CA PRO A 132 10.97 2.79 5.68
C PRO A 132 10.09 3.59 6.65
N ILE A 133 9.82 3.06 7.85
CA ILE A 133 9.01 3.70 8.89
C ILE A 133 9.88 4.67 9.69
N GLY A 134 11.01 4.19 10.23
CA GLY A 134 11.97 5.03 10.94
C GLY A 134 12.51 6.16 10.08
N TYR A 135 12.80 5.88 8.80
CA TYR A 135 13.27 6.88 7.84
C TYR A 135 12.20 7.86 7.34
N HIS A 136 10.92 7.60 7.59
CA HIS A 136 9.84 8.54 7.26
C HIS A 136 9.85 9.78 8.17
N ALA A 137 10.30 9.63 9.42
CA ALA A 137 10.29 10.68 10.44
C ALA A 137 11.64 11.41 10.61
N ILE A 138 12.66 11.09 9.81
CA ILE A 138 13.98 11.70 9.98
C ILE A 138 14.00 13.07 9.30
N THR A 139 13.90 14.12 10.11
CA THR A 139 13.99 15.52 9.68
C THR A 139 15.38 15.95 9.20
N LYS A 140 16.42 15.13 9.37
CA LYS A 140 17.80 15.41 8.92
C LYS A 140 18.50 14.14 8.46
N LEU A 141 18.82 14.07 7.17
CA LEU A 141 19.84 13.15 6.67
C LEU A 141 21.19 13.62 7.24
N GLU A 142 21.71 12.89 8.21
CA GLU A 142 23.05 13.15 8.74
C GLU A 142 24.07 12.87 7.62
N PRO A 143 25.07 13.74 7.42
CA PRO A 143 26.19 13.43 6.54
C PRO A 143 26.82 12.07 6.90
N LEU A 144 27.34 11.34 5.91
CA LEU A 144 27.99 10.02 6.10
C LEU A 144 29.07 10.00 7.21
N ASN A 145 29.62 11.16 7.57
CA ASN A 145 30.68 11.33 8.57
C ASN A 145 30.24 12.13 9.80
N ALA A 146 28.95 12.27 10.07
CA ALA A 146 28.50 12.96 11.26
C ALA A 146 28.94 12.18 12.51
N PRO A 147 29.64 12.81 13.47
CA PRO A 147 29.97 12.16 14.73
C PRO A 147 28.67 11.79 15.43
N ALA A 148 28.57 10.52 15.88
CA ALA A 148 27.39 10.02 16.57
C ALA A 148 26.99 10.99 17.68
N ALA A 149 25.87 11.70 17.49
CA ALA A 149 25.37 12.63 18.47
C ALA A 149 25.13 11.84 19.76
N GLN A 150 25.80 12.24 20.85
CA GLN A 150 25.51 11.69 22.17
C GLN A 150 24.01 11.87 22.43
N LYS A 151 23.29 10.77 22.62
CA LYS A 151 21.86 10.78 22.99
C LYS A 151 21.72 11.55 24.30
N LYS A 152 21.45 12.86 24.21
CA LYS A 152 21.04 13.64 25.37
C LYS A 152 19.77 12.99 25.90
N ILE A 153 19.78 12.63 27.18
CA ILE A 153 18.59 12.20 27.88
C ILE A 153 17.61 13.37 27.78
N SER A 154 16.55 13.18 26.99
CA SER A 154 15.50 14.16 26.77
C SER A 154 14.27 13.71 27.54
N ALA A 155 13.45 14.68 27.95
CA ALA A 155 12.15 14.39 28.52
C ALA A 155 11.34 13.48 27.57
N PRO A 156 10.50 12.59 28.11
CA PRO A 156 9.67 11.72 27.28
C PRO A 156 8.78 12.56 26.36
N LYS A 157 8.57 12.09 25.13
CA LYS A 157 7.61 12.70 24.21
C LYS A 157 6.20 12.49 24.74
N TYR A 158 5.29 13.44 24.47
CA TYR A 158 3.88 13.30 24.84
C TYR A 158 3.24 12.05 24.24
N SER A 159 3.58 11.68 23.00
CA SER A 159 3.13 10.42 22.40
C SER A 159 3.56 9.22 23.22
N GLY A 160 4.80 9.19 23.72
CA GLY A 160 5.30 8.12 24.58
C GLY A 160 4.60 8.01 25.93
N VAL A 161 4.28 9.16 26.54
CA VAL A 161 3.48 9.18 27.76
C VAL A 161 2.06 8.64 27.50
N PHE A 162 1.44 9.05 26.39
CA PHE A 162 0.12 8.57 25.98
C PHE A 162 0.12 7.07 25.65
N GLY A 163 1.10 6.57 24.91
CA GLY A 163 1.24 5.18 24.51
C GLY A 163 1.38 4.23 25.71
N GLN A 164 2.12 4.65 26.74
CA GLN A 164 2.18 3.90 27.99
C GLN A 164 0.82 3.93 28.72
N TRP A 165 0.26 5.12 28.90
CA TRP A 165 -1.00 5.31 29.61
C TRP A 165 -2.15 4.49 29.00
N ILE A 166 -2.31 4.51 27.68
CA ILE A 166 -3.41 3.80 27.02
C ILE A 166 -3.29 2.29 27.20
N CYS A 167 -2.06 1.76 27.26
CA CYS A 167 -1.83 0.34 27.55
C CYS A 167 -2.21 -0.01 29.00
N ASP A 168 -1.78 0.81 29.97
CA ASP A 168 -2.11 0.60 31.39
C ASP A 168 -3.62 0.67 31.61
N MET A 169 -4.30 1.60 30.94
CA MET A 169 -5.76 1.71 31.00
C MET A 169 -6.47 0.56 30.31
N ALA A 170 -5.92 0.03 29.22
CA ALA A 170 -6.48 -1.15 28.56
C ALA A 170 -6.33 -2.43 29.38
N ASP A 171 -5.30 -2.57 30.22
CA ASP A 171 -5.22 -3.68 31.18
C ASP A 171 -6.33 -3.57 32.24
N ALA A 172 -6.69 -2.36 32.63
CA ALA A 172 -7.69 -2.10 33.67
C ALA A 172 -9.15 -2.11 33.17
N ASP A 173 -9.41 -1.66 31.93
CA ASP A 173 -10.74 -1.61 31.33
C ASP A 173 -10.77 -2.37 29.99
N ALA A 174 -11.49 -3.49 29.97
CA ALA A 174 -11.67 -4.33 28.79
C ALA A 174 -12.44 -3.62 27.64
N ARG A 175 -13.19 -2.56 27.95
CA ARG A 175 -13.97 -1.79 26.97
C ARG A 175 -13.14 -0.74 26.24
N LEU A 176 -11.93 -0.44 26.73
CA LEU A 176 -11.08 0.56 26.10
C LEU A 176 -10.63 0.05 24.72
N VAL A 177 -10.82 0.90 23.71
CA VAL A 177 -10.45 0.66 22.31
C VAL A 177 -9.53 1.77 21.82
N GLY A 178 -8.49 1.41 21.05
CA GLY A 178 -7.58 2.34 20.40
C GLY A 178 -7.92 2.46 18.91
N ILE A 179 -8.17 3.68 18.43
CA ILE A 179 -8.46 3.97 17.01
C ILE A 179 -7.44 4.98 16.50
N THR A 180 -6.82 4.72 15.35
CA THR A 180 -5.86 5.65 14.73
C THR A 180 -6.05 5.76 13.22
N PRO A 181 -5.91 6.95 12.63
CA PRO A 181 -5.94 7.14 11.19
C PRO A 181 -4.51 7.04 10.59
N ALA A 182 -4.00 5.82 10.36
CA ALA A 182 -2.65 5.56 9.82
C ALA A 182 -1.47 6.16 10.63
N MET A 183 -1.69 6.50 11.90
CA MET A 183 -0.70 7.19 12.75
C MET A 183 -0.25 6.33 13.93
N LYS A 184 -0.06 5.02 13.71
CA LYS A 184 0.34 4.06 14.76
C LYS A 184 1.63 4.47 15.46
N GLU A 185 2.71 4.68 14.71
CA GLU A 185 4.02 5.04 15.27
C GLU A 185 4.05 6.49 15.76
N GLY A 186 3.37 7.40 15.07
CA GLY A 186 3.31 8.81 15.47
C GLY A 186 2.60 9.04 16.81
N SER A 187 1.56 8.23 17.07
CA SER A 187 0.77 8.28 18.32
C SER A 187 1.29 7.33 19.40
N ASP A 188 2.41 6.65 19.13
CA ASP A 188 3.01 5.60 19.97
C ASP A 188 2.04 4.48 20.41
N LEU A 189 1.20 4.03 19.47
CA LEU A 189 0.24 2.95 19.66
C LEU A 189 0.82 1.57 19.29
N VAL A 190 2.13 1.46 19.07
CA VAL A 190 2.78 0.21 18.65
C VAL A 190 2.54 -0.89 19.69
N ALA A 191 2.91 -0.65 20.95
CA ALA A 191 2.73 -1.61 22.03
C ALA A 191 1.25 -1.95 22.25
N PHE A 192 0.35 -0.96 22.13
CA PHE A 192 -1.08 -1.18 22.25
C PHE A 192 -1.60 -2.12 21.16
N SER A 193 -1.20 -1.90 19.90
CA SER A 193 -1.61 -2.72 18.75
C SER A 193 -1.14 -4.18 18.85
N GLU A 194 0.01 -4.42 19.47
CA GLU A 194 0.58 -5.75 19.65
C GLU A 194 -0.04 -6.48 20.85
N ARG A 195 -0.31 -5.76 21.95
CA ARG A 195 -0.87 -6.31 23.18
C ARG A 195 -2.38 -6.52 23.12
N PHE A 196 -3.08 -5.64 22.42
CA PHE A 196 -4.54 -5.62 22.35
C PHE A 196 -5.04 -5.56 20.89
N PRO A 197 -4.66 -6.53 20.04
CA PRO A 197 -4.96 -6.50 18.61
C PRO A 197 -6.46 -6.43 18.31
N GLU A 198 -7.29 -7.13 19.11
CA GLU A 198 -8.76 -7.14 18.97
C GLU A 198 -9.43 -5.80 19.35
N ARG A 199 -8.68 -4.91 20.02
CA ARG A 199 -9.17 -3.59 20.48
C ARG A 199 -8.42 -2.44 19.81
N TYR A 200 -7.67 -2.73 18.75
CA TYR A 200 -6.91 -1.76 17.98
C TYR A 200 -7.45 -1.67 16.55
N PHE A 201 -7.79 -0.45 16.12
CA PHE A 201 -8.33 -0.19 14.79
C PHE A 201 -7.50 0.89 14.09
N ASP A 202 -6.88 0.51 12.97
CA ASP A 202 -6.28 1.46 12.04
C ASP A 202 -7.24 1.68 10.86
N VAL A 203 -7.79 2.88 10.75
CA VAL A 203 -8.78 3.22 9.71
C VAL A 203 -8.15 3.76 8.43
N ALA A 204 -6.83 3.58 8.26
CA ALA A 204 -6.04 4.24 7.23
C ALA A 204 -6.16 5.77 7.31
N ILE A 205 -5.91 6.48 6.20
CA ILE A 205 -5.99 7.96 6.15
C ILE A 205 -7.46 8.38 6.00
N ALA A 206 -8.24 8.20 7.07
CA ALA A 206 -9.67 8.48 7.10
C ALA A 206 -10.13 9.00 8.46
N GLU A 207 -9.72 10.20 8.83
CA GLU A 207 -10.02 10.83 10.12
C GLU A 207 -11.53 10.96 10.37
N GLN A 208 -12.33 11.27 9.34
CA GLN A 208 -13.79 11.34 9.49
C GLN A 208 -14.38 9.97 9.86
N HIS A 209 -13.84 8.90 9.29
CA HIS A 209 -14.25 7.53 9.61
C HIS A 209 -13.80 7.17 11.03
N ALA A 210 -12.58 7.52 11.45
CA ALA A 210 -12.08 7.27 12.80
C ALA A 210 -13.05 7.80 13.86
N VAL A 211 -13.48 9.06 13.73
CA VAL A 211 -14.37 9.72 14.68
C VAL A 211 -15.78 9.10 14.64
N THR A 212 -16.29 8.77 13.46
CA THR A 212 -17.62 8.17 13.32
C THR A 212 -17.66 6.75 13.87
N LEU A 213 -16.60 5.96 13.66
CA LEU A 213 -16.42 4.63 14.25
C LEU A 213 -16.40 4.71 15.78
N ALA A 214 -15.61 5.64 16.33
CA ALA A 214 -15.54 5.89 17.76
C ALA A 214 -16.92 6.28 18.34
N ALA A 215 -17.66 7.13 17.63
CA ALA A 215 -19.01 7.52 18.05
C ALA A 215 -19.96 6.32 18.11
N GLY A 216 -19.94 5.43 17.11
CA GLY A 216 -20.74 4.20 17.11
C GLY A 216 -20.40 3.29 18.30
N MET A 217 -19.10 3.03 18.51
CA MET A 217 -18.62 2.21 19.63
C MET A 217 -18.95 2.81 21.01
N ALA A 218 -19.05 4.15 21.12
CA ALA A 218 -19.39 4.81 22.37
C ALA A 218 -20.88 4.72 22.73
N PHE A 219 -21.76 4.38 21.78
CA PHE A 219 -23.19 4.20 22.00
C PHE A 219 -23.59 2.76 22.35
N GLU A 220 -22.71 1.78 22.14
CA GLU A 220 -22.89 0.37 22.54
C GLU A 220 -22.40 0.11 23.97
#